data_AF-A0A7C4DNC9-F1
#
_entry.id   AF-A0A7C4DNC9-F1
#
_cell.length_a   1.000
_cell.length_b   1.000
_cell.length_c   1.000
_cell.angle_alpha   90.00
_cell.angle_beta   90.00
_cell.angle_gamma   90.00
#
_symmetry.space_group_name_H-M   'P 1'
#
loop_
_entity.id
_entity.type
_entity.pdbx_description
1 polymer ?
#
loop_
_entity_poly.entity_id
_entity_poly.type
_entity_poly.pdbx_seq_one_letter_code
_entity_poly.pdbx_strand_id
1 'polypeptide(L)'
;MSTSSYAAKSTAPADAARWQLRDRDTGKALLAHRGSTCYNAYRNRYVAIVCESGGTSPLGELWYAEADTPLGPWAYAVKIVTHNKYSFYNPKQHPYFDQEGGRLIYFEGTYTTLFSGNPCPTPRYDYNQVMYRLDLAEPRVAVPVAVYDGSGEGRAEAFSLGPAAVGSHAFRALDRPLPGAVAVYLKTEGGRPAELMAVPAATEQAANTLQPPQPQQPANTQQPRHVERSAGPTRLFYALPHPADSPSSHTVPLYGYVSPDGMRRVYALEGQGPADWQRDPSPVCCVWP
;
A
#
# COMPACT_ATOMS: atom_id res chain seq x y z
N MET A 1 -29.95 -33.00 -30.38
CA MET A 1 -30.07 -32.43 -29.01
C MET A 1 -29.13 -33.19 -28.11
N SER A 2 -28.06 -32.54 -27.62
CA SER A 2 -27.27 -33.04 -26.50
C SER A 2 -26.74 -31.82 -25.76
N THR A 3 -27.38 -31.49 -24.65
CA THR A 3 -27.00 -30.40 -23.75
C THR A 3 -25.86 -30.88 -22.87
N SER A 4 -24.63 -30.43 -23.16
CA SER A 4 -23.51 -30.57 -22.23
C SER A 4 -23.67 -29.51 -21.14
N SER A 5 -23.91 -29.96 -19.91
CA SER A 5 -23.97 -29.09 -18.73
C SER A 5 -22.57 -28.56 -18.42
N TYR A 6 -22.41 -27.24 -18.48
CA TYR A 6 -21.18 -26.60 -18.01
C TYR A 6 -21.10 -26.72 -16.49
N ALA A 7 -19.98 -27.26 -16.06
CA ALA A 7 -19.67 -27.69 -14.70
C ALA A 7 -19.63 -26.54 -13.68
N ALA A 8 -19.85 -26.96 -12.43
CA ALA A 8 -19.83 -26.23 -11.17
C ALA A 8 -18.88 -25.03 -11.09
N LYS A 9 -19.41 -23.90 -10.59
CA LYS A 9 -18.62 -22.85 -9.95
C LYS A 9 -17.97 -23.42 -8.69
N SER A 10 -16.71 -23.84 -8.75
CA SER A 10 -15.90 -23.97 -7.54
C SER A 10 -15.52 -22.55 -7.08
N THR A 11 -16.34 -21.94 -6.22
CA THR A 11 -15.89 -20.80 -5.43
C THR A 11 -14.91 -21.35 -4.40
N ALA A 12 -13.61 -21.10 -4.58
CA ALA A 12 -12.67 -21.20 -3.47
C ALA A 12 -13.24 -20.35 -2.32
N PRO A 13 -13.11 -20.79 -1.05
CA PRO A 13 -13.56 -19.98 0.07
C PRO A 13 -12.84 -18.62 0.03
N ALA A 14 -13.52 -17.56 0.48
CA ALA A 14 -13.05 -16.18 0.29
C ALA A 14 -11.66 -15.90 0.92
N ASP A 15 -11.26 -16.73 1.89
CA ASP A 15 -9.95 -16.77 2.54
C ASP A 15 -8.85 -17.44 1.71
N ALA A 16 -9.20 -18.25 0.70
CA ALA A 16 -8.28 -18.90 -0.24
C ALA A 16 -8.07 -18.09 -1.54
N ALA A 17 -8.74 -16.95 -1.71
CA ALA A 17 -8.52 -16.07 -2.85
C ALA A 17 -7.13 -15.42 -2.76
N ARG A 18 -6.33 -15.55 -3.83
CA ARG A 18 -4.97 -14.99 -3.93
C ARG A 18 -4.92 -13.47 -3.68
N TRP A 19 -5.97 -12.74 -4.08
CA TRP A 19 -6.06 -11.29 -3.93
C TRP A 19 -7.32 -10.93 -3.14
N GLN A 20 -7.13 -10.40 -1.93
CA GLN A 20 -8.19 -9.90 -1.05
C GLN A 20 -8.10 -8.36 -0.97
N LEU A 21 -8.10 -7.74 -2.15
CA LEU A 21 -7.80 -6.33 -2.31
C LEU A 21 -9.00 -5.45 -1.94
N ARG A 22 -8.70 -4.32 -1.31
CA ARG A 22 -9.61 -3.20 -1.09
C ARG A 22 -9.07 -1.95 -1.78
N ASP A 23 -9.98 -1.10 -2.23
CA ASP A 23 -9.63 0.23 -2.70
C ASP A 23 -9.05 1.01 -1.50
N ARG A 24 -7.83 1.56 -1.66
CA ARG A 24 -7.18 2.38 -0.64
C ARG A 24 -8.06 3.54 -0.18
N ASP A 25 -8.77 4.17 -1.11
CA ASP A 25 -9.43 5.46 -0.89
C ASP A 25 -10.88 5.31 -0.40
N THR A 26 -11.52 4.17 -0.70
CA THR A 26 -12.93 3.93 -0.33
C THR A 26 -13.14 2.72 0.55
N GLY A 27 -12.15 1.83 0.67
CA GLY A 27 -12.24 0.57 1.42
C GLY A 27 -13.09 -0.51 0.75
N LYS A 28 -13.69 -0.19 -0.40
CA LYS A 28 -14.52 -1.11 -1.17
C LYS A 28 -13.70 -2.33 -1.56
N ALA A 29 -14.23 -3.52 -1.30
CA ALA A 29 -13.61 -4.76 -1.76
C ALA A 29 -13.62 -4.83 -3.30
N LEU A 30 -12.48 -5.22 -3.88
CA LEU A 30 -12.35 -5.44 -5.32
C LEU A 30 -12.74 -6.89 -5.64
N LEU A 31 -13.53 -7.07 -6.70
CA LEU A 31 -13.69 -8.39 -7.31
C LEU A 31 -12.51 -8.64 -8.25
N ALA A 32 -11.36 -8.99 -7.67
CA ALA A 32 -10.14 -9.26 -8.42
C ALA A 32 -10.35 -10.43 -9.40
N HIS A 33 -9.95 -10.24 -10.66
CA HIS A 33 -10.05 -11.25 -11.71
C HIS A 33 -8.67 -11.82 -12.05
N ARG A 34 -8.02 -11.31 -13.10
CA ARG A 34 -6.68 -11.74 -13.54
C ARG A 34 -5.67 -10.62 -13.32
N GLY A 35 -4.42 -10.99 -13.16
CA GLY A 35 -3.35 -10.07 -12.85
C GLY A 35 -1.97 -10.66 -13.04
N SER A 36 -0.98 -9.79 -12.93
CA SER A 36 0.45 -10.14 -12.98
C SER A 36 1.13 -9.66 -11.72
N THR A 37 2.01 -10.47 -11.15
CA THR A 37 2.80 -10.15 -9.96
C THR A 37 4.28 -10.27 -10.29
N CYS A 38 5.08 -9.27 -9.94
CA CYS A 38 6.52 -9.23 -10.15
C CYS A 38 7.20 -8.65 -8.92
N TYR A 39 8.44 -9.06 -8.63
CA TYR A 39 9.27 -8.34 -7.66
C TYR A 39 9.77 -7.04 -8.31
N ASN A 40 9.73 -5.94 -7.56
CA ASN A 40 10.19 -4.64 -8.00
C ASN A 40 11.30 -4.14 -7.08
N ALA A 41 12.50 -3.93 -7.65
CA ALA A 41 13.69 -3.54 -6.89
C ALA A 41 13.58 -2.12 -6.31
N TYR A 42 13.03 -1.16 -7.07
CA TYR A 42 12.80 0.21 -6.60
C TYR A 42 11.91 0.28 -5.36
N ARG A 43 10.87 -0.56 -5.31
CA ARG A 43 9.94 -0.67 -4.18
C ARG A 43 10.44 -1.62 -3.09
N ASN A 44 11.45 -2.43 -3.37
CA ASN A 44 11.89 -3.57 -2.57
C ASN A 44 10.71 -4.47 -2.12
N ARG A 45 9.75 -4.71 -3.03
CA ARG A 45 8.49 -5.43 -2.74
C ARG A 45 7.99 -6.16 -3.96
N TYR A 46 7.05 -7.08 -3.75
CA TYR A 46 6.23 -7.59 -4.85
C TYR A 46 5.15 -6.57 -5.19
N VAL A 47 4.98 -6.33 -6.49
CA VAL A 47 3.96 -5.43 -7.04
C VAL A 47 3.01 -6.22 -7.93
N ALA A 48 1.73 -5.86 -7.92
CA ALA A 48 0.72 -6.50 -8.74
C ALA A 48 -0.05 -5.47 -9.57
N ILE A 49 -0.33 -5.84 -10.83
CA ILE A 49 -1.33 -5.18 -11.68
C ILE A 49 -2.51 -6.15 -11.82
N VAL A 50 -3.68 -5.74 -11.34
CA VAL A 50 -4.86 -6.60 -11.22
C VAL A 50 -6.04 -5.96 -11.94
N CYS A 51 -6.71 -6.75 -12.77
CA CYS A 51 -7.97 -6.39 -13.42
C CYS A 51 -9.15 -6.68 -12.48
N GLU A 52 -10.06 -5.73 -12.33
CA GLU A 52 -11.33 -5.90 -11.60
C GLU A 52 -12.41 -6.45 -12.53
N SER A 53 -13.23 -7.37 -12.03
CA SER A 53 -14.47 -7.78 -12.70
C SER A 53 -15.58 -6.78 -12.40
N GLY A 54 -16.14 -6.16 -13.43
CA GLY A 54 -17.11 -5.06 -13.32
C GLY A 54 -16.43 -3.69 -13.44
N GLY A 55 -16.98 -2.67 -12.80
CA GLY A 55 -16.48 -1.29 -12.87
C GLY A 55 -17.24 -0.41 -13.87
N THR A 56 -16.59 0.62 -14.40
CA THR A 56 -17.16 1.52 -15.41
C THR A 56 -17.43 0.79 -16.72
N SER A 57 -16.61 -0.22 -17.03
CA SER A 57 -16.86 -1.18 -18.12
C SER A 57 -16.43 -2.57 -17.65
N PRO A 58 -17.11 -3.66 -18.10
CA PRO A 58 -16.68 -5.01 -17.77
C PRO A 58 -15.19 -5.23 -18.09
N LEU A 59 -14.39 -5.56 -17.06
CA LEU A 59 -12.94 -5.76 -17.17
C LEU A 59 -12.18 -4.51 -17.65
N GLY A 60 -12.71 -3.31 -17.38
CA GLY A 60 -12.11 -2.04 -17.80
C GLY A 60 -11.21 -1.38 -16.74
N GLU A 61 -11.20 -1.89 -15.50
CA GLU A 61 -10.47 -1.28 -14.38
C GLU A 61 -9.21 -2.07 -14.04
N LEU A 62 -8.10 -1.34 -13.86
CA LEU A 62 -6.80 -1.90 -13.49
C LEU A 62 -6.32 -1.24 -12.22
N TRP A 63 -5.74 -2.06 -11.36
CA TRP A 63 -5.38 -1.71 -10.00
C TRP A 63 -3.92 -2.09 -9.72
N TYR A 64 -3.21 -1.20 -9.03
CA TYR A 64 -1.84 -1.42 -8.54
C TYR A 64 -1.86 -1.76 -7.05
N ALA A 65 -1.11 -2.78 -6.65
CA ALA A 65 -0.97 -3.20 -5.25
C ALA A 65 0.48 -3.60 -4.91
N GLU A 66 0.82 -3.60 -3.62
CA GLU A 66 2.14 -4.01 -3.11
C GLU A 66 1.99 -5.05 -1.99
N ALA A 67 2.97 -5.94 -1.87
CA ALA A 67 3.10 -6.89 -0.78
C ALA A 67 4.57 -7.23 -0.51
N ASP A 68 4.89 -7.59 0.73
CA ASP A 68 6.24 -7.97 1.13
C ASP A 68 6.62 -9.39 0.67
N THR A 69 5.62 -10.26 0.38
CA THR A 69 5.81 -11.61 -0.16
C THR A 69 4.99 -11.81 -1.44
N PRO A 70 5.36 -12.76 -2.35
CA PRO A 70 4.59 -12.99 -3.58
C PRO A 70 3.17 -13.54 -3.29
N LEU A 71 2.98 -14.14 -2.11
CA LEU A 71 1.71 -14.68 -1.65
C LEU A 71 0.82 -13.63 -0.97
N GLY A 72 1.36 -12.43 -0.70
CA GLY A 72 0.65 -11.39 0.03
C GLY A 72 1.10 -11.27 1.50
N PRO A 73 0.24 -10.74 2.39
CA PRO A 73 -1.16 -10.38 2.14
C PRO A 73 -1.30 -9.20 1.16
N TRP A 74 -2.16 -9.37 0.15
CA TRP A 74 -2.54 -8.33 -0.80
C TRP A 74 -3.78 -7.61 -0.27
N ALA A 75 -3.58 -6.56 0.53
CA ALA A 75 -4.67 -5.93 1.29
C ALA A 75 -5.31 -4.73 0.57
N TYR A 76 -4.50 -3.85 -0.01
CA TYR A 76 -4.97 -2.61 -0.61
C TYR A 76 -4.40 -2.40 -2.02
N ALA A 77 -5.21 -1.75 -2.85
CA ALA A 77 -4.82 -1.33 -4.19
C ALA A 77 -5.30 0.09 -4.48
N VAL A 78 -4.68 0.70 -5.48
CA VAL A 78 -5.12 1.97 -6.06
C VAL A 78 -5.41 1.78 -7.54
N LYS A 79 -6.48 2.39 -8.02
CA LYS A 79 -6.85 2.33 -9.43
C LYS A 79 -5.88 3.15 -10.27
N ILE A 80 -5.38 2.56 -11.35
CA ILE A 80 -4.38 3.18 -12.23
C ILE A 80 -4.87 3.39 -13.66
N VAL A 81 -5.85 2.60 -14.13
CA VAL A 81 -6.45 2.75 -15.46
C VAL A 81 -7.95 2.44 -15.37
N THR A 82 -8.74 3.25 -16.07
CA THR A 82 -10.14 2.98 -16.39
C THR A 82 -10.34 3.09 -17.90
N HIS A 83 -10.82 2.01 -18.51
CA HIS A 83 -11.34 2.05 -19.87
C HIS A 83 -12.86 2.19 -19.84
N ASN A 84 -13.35 3.34 -20.31
CA ASN A 84 -14.78 3.56 -20.45
C ASN A 84 -15.30 2.87 -21.70
N LYS A 85 -16.36 2.05 -21.55
CA LYS A 85 -16.97 1.28 -22.64
C LYS A 85 -15.96 0.47 -23.45
N TYR A 86 -14.93 -0.06 -22.80
CA TYR A 86 -13.92 -0.93 -23.40
C TYR A 86 -13.40 -1.88 -22.34
N SER A 87 -13.14 -3.13 -22.73
CA SER A 87 -12.51 -4.11 -21.85
C SER A 87 -10.99 -4.07 -22.02
N PHE A 88 -10.28 -4.23 -20.93
CA PHE A 88 -8.82 -4.27 -20.85
C PHE A 88 -8.38 -5.36 -19.87
N TYR A 89 -8.26 -6.58 -20.37
CA TYR A 89 -8.09 -7.77 -19.53
C TYR A 89 -6.76 -8.49 -19.76
N ASN A 90 -6.47 -9.49 -18.92
CA ASN A 90 -5.20 -10.21 -18.88
C ASN A 90 -3.98 -9.30 -18.74
N PRO A 91 -3.96 -8.38 -17.75
CA PRO A 91 -2.84 -7.47 -17.63
C PRO A 91 -1.55 -8.24 -17.32
N LYS A 92 -0.48 -7.88 -18.01
CA LYS A 92 0.83 -8.52 -17.87
C LYS A 92 1.91 -7.46 -17.70
N GLN A 93 2.72 -7.62 -16.66
CA GLN A 93 3.89 -6.76 -16.43
C GLN A 93 5.07 -7.23 -17.29
N HIS A 94 5.93 -6.29 -17.68
CA HIS A 94 7.17 -6.55 -18.43
C HIS A 94 8.41 -6.02 -17.69
N PRO A 95 8.86 -6.68 -16.60
CA PRO A 95 9.99 -6.19 -15.80
C PRO A 95 11.29 -5.99 -16.58
N TYR A 96 11.46 -6.70 -17.71
CA TYR A 96 12.60 -6.54 -18.60
C TYR A 96 12.66 -5.18 -19.32
N PHE A 97 11.56 -4.43 -19.34
CA PHE A 97 11.47 -3.08 -19.90
C PHE A 97 11.49 -1.99 -18.83
N ASP A 98 11.57 -2.37 -17.55
CA ASP A 98 11.58 -1.39 -16.46
C ASP A 98 12.77 -0.44 -16.59
N GLN A 99 12.53 0.84 -16.28
CA GLN A 99 13.54 1.90 -16.32
C GLN A 99 13.79 2.46 -14.93
N GLU A 100 14.88 3.20 -14.76
CA GLU A 100 15.23 3.87 -13.51
C GLU A 100 15.25 2.91 -12.30
N GLY A 101 15.82 1.71 -12.50
CA GLY A 101 15.95 0.71 -11.42
C GLY A 101 14.63 0.07 -10.97
N GLY A 102 13.58 0.13 -11.80
CA GLY A 102 12.25 -0.39 -11.47
C GLY A 102 11.25 0.70 -11.07
N ARG A 103 11.62 1.98 -11.07
CA ARG A 103 10.69 3.08 -10.79
C ARG A 103 9.63 3.20 -11.88
N LEU A 104 10.03 3.13 -13.14
CA LEU A 104 9.10 3.15 -14.26
C LEU A 104 8.84 1.71 -14.71
N ILE A 105 7.62 1.22 -14.50
CA ILE A 105 7.22 -0.12 -14.91
C ILE A 105 6.31 -0.08 -16.13
N TYR A 106 6.30 -1.18 -16.88
CA TYR A 106 5.47 -1.34 -18.06
C TYR A 106 4.53 -2.53 -17.91
N PHE A 107 3.28 -2.34 -18.32
CA PHE A 107 2.31 -3.43 -18.40
C PHE A 107 1.43 -3.28 -19.63
N GLU A 108 1.03 -4.41 -20.20
CA GLU A 108 0.06 -4.46 -21.29
C GLU A 108 -1.25 -5.11 -20.83
N GLY A 109 -2.24 -5.10 -21.71
CA GLY A 109 -3.46 -5.88 -21.59
C GLY A 109 -4.22 -5.88 -22.92
N THR A 110 -5.15 -6.82 -23.05
CA THR A 110 -6.00 -6.96 -24.24
C THR A 110 -7.07 -5.88 -24.24
N TYR A 111 -6.90 -4.88 -25.11
CA TYR A 111 -7.86 -3.81 -25.37
C TYR A 111 -8.87 -4.27 -26.42
N THR A 112 -10.14 -4.38 -26.04
CA THR A 112 -11.20 -4.87 -26.94
C THR A 112 -12.60 -4.41 -26.55
N THR A 113 -13.48 -4.34 -27.55
CA THR A 113 -14.93 -4.21 -27.39
C THR A 113 -15.60 -5.47 -26.84
N LEU A 114 -14.92 -6.62 -26.88
CA LEU A 114 -15.43 -7.87 -26.33
C LEU A 114 -15.77 -7.64 -24.85
N PHE A 115 -17.01 -7.97 -24.44
CA PHE A 115 -17.61 -7.74 -23.11
C PHE A 115 -18.05 -6.31 -22.77
N SER A 116 -17.52 -5.27 -23.44
CA SER A 116 -17.84 -3.88 -23.09
C SER A 116 -19.18 -3.38 -23.64
N GLY A 117 -19.73 -4.08 -24.63
CA GLY A 117 -20.95 -3.66 -25.34
C GLY A 117 -20.74 -2.43 -26.22
N ASN A 118 -19.50 -2.11 -26.59
CA ASN A 118 -19.20 -0.99 -27.47
C ASN A 118 -19.53 -1.32 -28.94
N PRO A 119 -20.48 -0.61 -29.57
CA PRO A 119 -20.86 -0.87 -30.97
C PRO A 119 -19.85 -0.29 -31.98
N CYS A 120 -18.94 0.58 -31.53
CA CYS A 120 -17.99 1.27 -32.40
C CYS A 120 -16.56 0.97 -31.94
N PRO A 121 -15.90 -0.04 -32.53
CA PRO A 121 -14.52 -0.35 -32.20
C PRO A 121 -13.58 0.76 -32.67
N THR A 122 -12.54 1.06 -31.89
CA THR A 122 -11.41 1.89 -32.30
C THR A 122 -10.77 1.28 -33.56
N PRO A 123 -10.80 1.97 -34.71
CA PRO A 123 -10.37 1.38 -35.98
C PRO A 123 -8.94 0.85 -35.91
N ARG A 124 -8.71 -0.40 -36.34
CA ARG A 124 -7.41 -1.09 -36.37
C ARG A 124 -6.78 -1.42 -35.00
N TYR A 125 -7.39 -1.03 -33.88
CA TYR A 125 -6.86 -1.26 -32.53
C TYR A 125 -7.70 -2.22 -31.69
N ASP A 126 -8.89 -2.61 -32.15
CA ASP A 126 -9.70 -3.58 -31.42
C ASP A 126 -9.04 -4.96 -31.36
N TYR A 127 -9.13 -5.60 -30.19
CA TYR A 127 -8.51 -6.89 -29.89
C TYR A 127 -6.99 -6.85 -30.07
N ASN A 128 -6.35 -5.81 -29.53
CA ASN A 128 -4.90 -5.63 -29.56
C ASN A 128 -4.31 -5.53 -28.16
N GLN A 129 -2.99 -5.64 -28.03
CA GLN A 129 -2.29 -5.31 -26.79
C GLN A 129 -1.94 -3.83 -26.78
N VAL A 130 -2.37 -3.11 -25.74
CA VAL A 130 -1.95 -1.72 -25.51
C VAL A 130 -1.09 -1.70 -24.24
N MET A 131 0.07 -1.05 -24.33
CA MET A 131 1.03 -0.97 -23.24
C MET A 131 0.95 0.40 -22.55
N TYR A 132 0.95 0.37 -21.22
CA TYR A 132 1.04 1.53 -20.35
C TYR A 132 2.38 1.57 -19.64
N ARG A 133 2.82 2.78 -19.32
CA ARG A 133 3.93 3.05 -18.39
C ARG A 133 3.37 3.62 -17.10
N LEU A 134 3.81 3.12 -15.96
CA LEU A 134 3.46 3.62 -14.62
C LEU A 134 4.72 4.08 -13.89
N ASP A 135 4.69 5.30 -13.36
CA ASP A 135 5.74 5.83 -12.48
C ASP A 135 5.40 5.51 -11.03
N LEU A 136 6.20 4.65 -10.39
CA LEU A 136 5.99 4.24 -8.99
C LEU A 136 6.39 5.32 -7.96
N ALA A 137 7.01 6.42 -8.40
CA ALA A 137 7.26 7.60 -7.57
C ALA A 137 6.09 8.59 -7.56
N GLU A 138 5.08 8.43 -8.42
CA GLU A 138 3.86 9.25 -8.38
C GLU A 138 3.19 9.09 -7.00
N PRO A 139 3.03 10.16 -6.20
CA PRO A 139 2.46 10.08 -4.85
C PRO A 139 1.10 9.39 -4.81
N ARG A 140 0.27 9.57 -5.86
CA ARG A 140 -1.06 8.96 -5.94
C ARG A 140 -1.05 7.45 -6.09
N VAL A 141 0.08 6.81 -6.41
CA VAL A 141 0.17 5.34 -6.45
C VAL A 141 0.55 4.70 -5.11
N ALA A 142 0.77 5.50 -4.05
CA ALA A 142 1.13 4.99 -2.73
C ALA A 142 0.03 4.12 -2.12
N VAL A 143 0.34 2.87 -1.78
CA VAL A 143 -0.61 1.96 -1.13
C VAL A 143 -0.18 1.68 0.32
N PRO A 144 -1.12 1.44 1.25
CA PRO A 144 -0.80 1.06 2.62
C PRO A 144 -0.06 -0.27 2.66
N VAL A 145 1.10 -0.28 3.30
CA VAL A 145 1.94 -1.46 3.51
C VAL A 145 1.97 -1.82 4.99
N ALA A 146 2.38 -3.04 5.32
CA ALA A 146 2.41 -3.51 6.70
C ALA A 146 3.41 -2.70 7.55
N VAL A 147 2.94 -2.29 8.73
CA VAL A 147 3.75 -1.84 9.86
C VAL A 147 3.81 -3.00 10.85
N TYR A 148 5.03 -3.38 11.20
CA TYR A 148 5.30 -4.45 12.15
C TYR A 148 5.71 -3.87 13.50
N ASP A 149 5.22 -4.50 14.56
CA ASP A 149 5.60 -4.19 15.93
C ASP A 149 6.58 -5.24 16.45
N GLY A 150 7.85 -4.84 16.56
CA GLY A 150 8.90 -5.70 17.11
C GLY A 150 8.79 -5.94 18.62
N SER A 151 8.03 -5.12 19.37
CA SER A 151 7.84 -5.32 20.81
C SER A 151 6.64 -6.20 21.14
N GLY A 152 5.65 -6.29 20.24
CA GLY A 152 4.37 -6.97 20.47
C GLY A 152 3.47 -6.27 21.50
N GLU A 153 3.74 -5.00 21.80
CA GLU A 153 3.07 -4.20 22.84
C GLU A 153 2.57 -2.84 22.33
N GLY A 154 2.89 -2.47 21.08
CA GLY A 154 2.60 -1.17 20.49
C GLY A 154 3.62 -0.09 20.80
N ARG A 155 4.89 -0.43 21.06
CA ARG A 155 5.91 0.60 21.35
C ARG A 155 6.32 1.34 20.09
N ALA A 156 6.27 2.67 20.13
CA ALA A 156 6.51 3.52 18.96
C ALA A 156 7.89 3.27 18.32
N GLU A 157 8.91 3.10 19.15
CA GLU A 157 10.29 2.83 18.73
C GLU A 157 10.50 1.45 18.11
N ALA A 158 9.54 0.52 18.28
CA ALA A 158 9.59 -0.83 17.74
C ALA A 158 8.81 -0.97 16.42
N PHE A 159 8.11 0.08 15.97
CA PHE A 159 7.42 0.08 14.69
C PHE A 159 8.40 0.17 13.52
N SER A 160 8.22 -0.71 12.54
CA SER A 160 9.04 -0.75 11.33
C SER A 160 8.23 -1.15 10.10
N LEU A 161 8.67 -0.69 8.93
CA LEU A 161 8.05 -0.94 7.63
C LEU A 161 8.92 -1.87 6.77
N GLY A 162 8.27 -2.62 5.88
CA GLY A 162 8.92 -3.32 4.77
C GLY A 162 9.36 -4.74 5.08
N PRO A 163 9.89 -5.46 4.07
CA PRO A 163 10.05 -6.91 4.11
C PRO A 163 11.11 -7.40 5.10
N ALA A 164 12.01 -6.53 5.57
CA ALA A 164 13.01 -6.85 6.58
C ALA A 164 12.53 -6.60 8.01
N ALA A 165 11.34 -6.03 8.18
CA ALA A 165 10.75 -5.78 9.48
C ALA A 165 10.41 -7.11 10.19
N VAL A 166 10.63 -7.14 11.49
CA VAL A 166 10.38 -8.30 12.35
C VAL A 166 9.37 -7.91 13.41
N GLY A 167 8.40 -8.78 13.66
CA GLY A 167 7.37 -8.54 14.66
C GLY A 167 5.99 -9.04 14.21
N SER A 168 4.98 -8.77 15.03
CA SER A 168 3.60 -8.97 14.65
C SER A 168 3.13 -7.84 13.74
N HIS A 169 2.17 -8.13 12.85
CA HIS A 169 1.48 -7.07 12.11
C HIS A 169 0.69 -6.20 13.08
N ALA A 170 0.99 -4.90 13.14
CA ALA A 170 0.27 -3.96 13.99
C ALA A 170 -0.90 -3.31 13.24
N PHE A 171 -0.60 -2.72 12.10
CA PHE A 171 -1.53 -2.01 11.22
C PHE A 171 -0.83 -1.77 9.88
N ARG A 172 -1.45 -1.00 8.99
CA ARG A 172 -0.88 -0.58 7.71
C ARG A 172 -0.80 0.93 7.59
N ALA A 173 0.30 1.40 7.01
CA ALA A 173 0.56 2.81 6.79
C ALA A 173 1.25 3.02 5.44
N LEU A 174 1.34 4.27 5.01
CA LEU A 174 2.05 4.63 3.79
C LEU A 174 3.55 4.73 4.08
N ASP A 175 4.39 4.20 3.22
CA ASP A 175 5.85 4.35 3.32
C ASP A 175 6.39 5.57 2.59
N ARG A 176 5.51 6.31 1.91
CA ARG A 176 5.81 7.50 1.11
C ARG A 176 4.64 8.49 1.16
N PRO A 177 4.87 9.79 0.87
CA PRO A 177 3.81 10.78 0.98
C PRO A 177 2.71 10.56 -0.06
N LEU A 178 1.48 10.85 0.36
CA LEU A 178 0.28 10.97 -0.48
C LEU A 178 -0.26 12.40 -0.28
N PRO A 179 -0.82 13.07 -1.31
CA PRO A 179 -1.44 14.39 -1.13
C PRO A 179 -2.49 14.36 -0.02
N GLY A 180 -2.37 15.28 0.95
CA GLY A 180 -3.23 15.33 2.13
C GLY A 180 -2.82 14.43 3.30
N ALA A 181 -1.76 13.61 3.17
CA ALA A 181 -1.24 12.79 4.26
C ALA A 181 -0.42 13.59 5.28
N VAL A 182 -0.25 13.00 6.47
CA VAL A 182 0.66 13.45 7.53
C VAL A 182 1.85 12.51 7.62
N ALA A 183 3.03 13.05 7.89
CA ALA A 183 4.21 12.29 8.27
C ALA A 183 4.19 12.05 9.78
N VAL A 184 4.42 10.81 10.21
CA VAL A 184 4.44 10.41 11.61
C VAL A 184 5.86 10.16 12.07
N TYR A 185 6.25 10.85 13.13
CA TYR A 185 7.59 10.90 13.68
C TYR A 185 7.65 10.33 15.08
N LEU A 186 8.78 9.70 15.42
CA LEU A 186 9.15 9.38 16.79
C LEU A 186 9.81 10.61 17.44
N LYS A 187 9.17 11.11 18.48
CA LYS A 187 9.67 12.16 19.36
C LYS A 187 10.21 11.52 20.64
N THR A 188 11.51 11.68 20.89
CA THR A 188 12.16 11.22 22.11
C THR A 188 12.56 12.43 22.96
N GLU A 189 11.95 12.58 24.14
CA GLU A 189 12.35 13.59 25.13
C GLU A 189 13.00 12.90 26.34
N GLY A 190 14.15 13.41 26.79
CA GLY A 190 14.88 12.82 27.92
C GLY A 190 13.99 12.68 29.16
N GLY A 191 13.84 11.44 29.65
CA GLY A 191 13.04 11.12 30.82
C GLY A 191 11.53 10.91 30.57
N ARG A 192 11.05 11.04 29.32
CA ARG A 192 9.68 10.70 28.93
C ARG A 192 9.64 9.49 27.98
N PRO A 193 8.56 8.69 28.01
CA PRO A 193 8.32 7.67 26.99
C PRO A 193 8.29 8.27 25.58
N ALA A 194 8.74 7.51 24.59
CA ALA A 194 8.73 7.96 23.21
C ALA A 194 7.30 8.20 22.70
N GLU A 195 7.11 9.29 21.95
CA GLU A 195 5.81 9.76 21.50
C GLU A 195 5.75 9.85 19.97
N LEU A 196 4.66 9.40 19.37
CA LEU A 196 4.34 9.66 17.97
C LEU A 196 3.75 11.06 17.78
N MET A 197 4.31 11.79 16.83
CA MET A 197 3.84 13.12 16.44
C MET A 197 3.52 13.13 14.94
N ALA A 198 2.31 13.56 14.58
CA ALA A 198 1.91 13.75 13.19
C ALA A 198 2.14 15.20 12.74
N VAL A 199 2.79 15.37 11.58
CA VAL A 199 3.07 16.67 10.97
C VAL A 199 2.57 16.66 9.52
N PRO A 200 1.90 17.72 9.02
CA PRO A 200 1.49 17.78 7.61
C PRO A 200 2.66 17.52 6.66
N ALA A 201 2.49 16.60 5.70
CA ALA A 201 3.58 16.23 4.78
C ALA A 201 3.99 17.37 3.84
N ALA A 202 3.11 18.36 3.60
CA ALA A 202 3.42 19.55 2.81
C ALA A 202 4.56 20.40 3.41
N THR A 203 4.78 20.31 4.73
CA THR A 203 5.87 21.00 5.43
C THR A 203 7.24 20.34 5.18
N GLU A 204 7.29 19.14 4.57
CA GLU A 204 8.54 18.44 4.23
C GLU A 204 9.16 18.86 2.89
N GLN A 205 8.41 19.51 1.98
CA GLN A 205 8.85 19.75 0.59
C GLN A 205 10.09 20.66 0.44
N ALA A 206 10.63 21.21 1.54
CA ALA A 206 11.86 21.99 1.52
C ALA A 206 13.13 21.22 1.94
N ALA A 207 13.05 20.01 2.52
CA ALA A 207 14.19 19.46 3.29
C ALA A 207 14.64 18.02 2.98
N ASN A 208 13.93 17.23 2.17
CA ASN A 208 14.41 15.88 1.87
C ASN A 208 13.98 15.40 0.48
N THR A 209 14.75 15.78 -0.53
CA THR A 209 14.99 14.90 -1.68
C THR A 209 15.70 13.66 -1.14
N LEU A 210 14.92 12.71 -0.61
CA LEU A 210 15.43 11.40 -0.26
C LEU A 210 16.03 10.84 -1.54
N GLN A 211 17.36 10.73 -1.54
CA GLN A 211 18.10 10.02 -2.55
C GLN A 211 17.39 8.67 -2.74
N PRO A 212 17.06 8.29 -3.99
CA PRO A 212 16.44 7.00 -4.25
C PRO A 212 17.32 5.89 -3.65
N PRO A 213 16.73 4.78 -3.17
CA PRO A 213 17.53 3.64 -2.75
C PRO A 213 18.47 3.27 -3.90
N GLN A 214 19.77 3.43 -3.67
CA GLN A 214 20.76 3.05 -4.67
C GLN A 214 20.57 1.57 -4.96
N PRO A 215 20.56 1.14 -6.24
CA PRO A 215 20.56 -0.28 -6.58
C PRO A 215 21.68 -0.97 -5.81
N GLN A 216 21.33 -1.96 -4.99
CA GLN A 216 22.33 -2.75 -4.29
C GLN A 216 23.14 -3.50 -5.34
N GLN A 217 24.37 -3.03 -5.61
CA GLN A 217 25.36 -3.82 -6.31
C GLN A 217 25.68 -5.06 -5.46
N PRO A 218 25.86 -6.24 -6.07
CA PRO A 218 26.22 -7.44 -5.33
C PRO A 218 27.52 -7.20 -4.55
N ALA A 219 27.48 -7.60 -3.29
CA ALA A 219 28.47 -7.29 -2.27
C ALA A 219 29.89 -7.62 -2.74
N ASN A 220 30.78 -6.62 -2.71
CA ASN A 220 32.21 -6.85 -2.58
C ASN A 220 32.72 -6.13 -1.32
N THR A 221 33.23 -6.96 -0.42
CA THR A 221 33.99 -6.76 0.83
C THR A 221 34.20 -5.35 1.42
N GLN A 222 33.78 -5.25 2.68
CA GLN A 222 34.45 -4.59 3.83
C GLN A 222 34.69 -3.08 3.77
N GLN A 223 33.75 -2.33 4.37
CA GLN A 223 34.04 -1.23 5.31
C GLN A 223 32.76 -0.86 6.08
N PRO A 224 32.78 -0.78 7.43
CA PRO A 224 31.62 -0.32 8.18
C PRO A 224 31.44 1.18 7.95
N ARG A 225 30.45 1.57 7.15
CA ARG A 225 30.03 2.97 7.06
C ARG A 225 29.34 3.32 8.38
N HIS A 226 29.98 4.17 9.18
CA HIS A 226 29.32 4.88 10.26
C HIS A 226 28.18 5.71 9.65
N VAL A 227 26.95 5.27 9.85
CA VAL A 227 25.77 6.11 9.60
C VAL A 227 25.72 7.09 10.76
N GLU A 228 26.18 8.32 10.55
CA GLU A 228 25.91 9.42 11.46
C GLU A 228 24.40 9.53 11.63
N ARG A 229 23.91 9.20 12.84
CA ARG A 229 22.51 9.43 13.21
C ARG A 229 22.29 10.94 13.22
N SER A 230 21.56 11.41 12.21
CA SER A 230 20.95 12.75 12.24
C SER A 230 20.16 12.91 13.54
N ALA A 231 20.45 13.97 14.29
CA ALA A 231 19.82 14.30 15.58
C ALA A 231 18.38 14.83 15.45
N GLY A 232 17.73 14.63 14.30
CA GLY A 232 16.34 15.00 14.05
C GLY A 232 15.34 13.90 14.46
N PRO A 233 14.05 14.22 14.58
CA PRO A 233 13.01 13.22 14.84
C PRO A 233 13.00 12.16 13.73
N THR A 234 12.96 10.88 14.12
CA THR A 234 12.97 9.75 13.18
C THR A 234 11.56 9.59 12.59
N ARG A 235 11.41 9.79 11.28
CA ARG A 235 10.13 9.50 10.58
C ARG A 235 9.91 8.00 10.53
N LEU A 236 8.73 7.54 10.93
CA LEU A 236 8.38 6.13 10.90
C LEU A 236 7.55 5.78 9.66
N PHE A 237 6.52 6.56 9.36
CA PHE A 237 5.58 6.30 8.26
C PHE A 237 4.79 7.55 7.90
N TYR A 238 3.95 7.45 6.87
CA TYR A 238 2.92 8.41 6.51
C TYR A 238 1.53 7.81 6.75
N ALA A 239 0.57 8.64 7.11
CA ALA A 239 -0.79 8.23 7.43
C ALA A 239 -1.81 9.29 6.98
N LEU A 240 -3.09 8.97 7.04
CA LEU A 240 -4.11 9.99 6.83
C LEU A 240 -4.26 10.84 8.09
N PRO A 241 -4.50 12.16 7.96
CA PRO A 241 -4.90 12.97 9.10
C PRO A 241 -6.21 12.41 9.68
N HIS A 242 -6.40 12.59 10.97
CA HIS A 242 -7.70 12.30 11.57
C HIS A 242 -8.78 13.21 10.94
N PRO A 243 -9.88 12.67 10.39
CA PRO A 243 -10.92 13.50 9.82
C PRO A 243 -11.60 14.31 10.92
N ALA A 244 -11.70 15.63 10.77
CA ALA A 244 -12.43 16.46 11.72
C ALA A 244 -13.94 16.15 11.71
N ASP A 245 -14.48 15.80 10.53
CA ASP A 245 -15.93 15.79 10.29
C ASP A 245 -16.52 14.39 10.01
N SER A 246 -15.70 13.36 9.71
CA SER A 246 -16.16 11.96 9.66
C SER A 246 -15.01 10.96 9.47
N PRO A 247 -14.82 9.99 10.39
CA PRO A 247 -13.84 8.93 10.19
C PRO A 247 -14.16 8.14 8.91
N SER A 248 -13.15 7.93 8.08
CA SER A 248 -13.28 7.03 6.93
C SER A 248 -13.59 5.61 7.43
N SER A 249 -14.61 4.97 6.87
CA SER A 249 -15.07 3.63 7.28
C SER A 249 -14.04 2.51 7.09
N HIS A 250 -12.92 2.79 6.45
CA HIS A 250 -11.88 1.81 6.11
C HIS A 250 -10.50 2.16 6.66
N THR A 251 -10.40 3.23 7.45
CA THR A 251 -9.23 3.56 8.27
C THR A 251 -9.65 3.64 9.72
N VAL A 252 -8.75 3.29 10.63
CA VAL A 252 -8.98 3.28 12.07
C VAL A 252 -8.06 4.31 12.72
N PRO A 253 -8.55 5.11 13.68
CA PRO A 253 -7.69 6.01 14.45
C PRO A 253 -6.63 5.26 15.25
N LEU A 254 -5.39 5.77 15.24
CA LEU A 254 -4.29 5.30 16.06
C LEU A 254 -4.13 6.22 17.28
N TYR A 255 -4.29 5.66 18.49
CA TYR A 255 -4.21 6.41 19.73
C TYR A 255 -2.94 6.07 20.51
N GLY A 256 -2.41 7.05 21.23
CA GLY A 256 -1.46 6.82 22.32
C GLY A 256 -2.18 6.45 23.61
N TYR A 257 -1.58 5.54 24.37
CA TYR A 257 -2.04 5.10 25.68
C TYR A 257 -0.88 5.24 26.66
N VAL A 258 -1.12 5.87 27.80
CA VAL A 258 -0.14 6.09 28.86
C VAL A 258 -0.47 5.20 30.06
N SER A 259 0.53 4.51 30.59
CA SER A 259 0.36 3.67 31.77
C SER A 259 -0.04 4.50 33.00
N PRO A 260 -0.69 3.90 34.01
CA PRO A 260 -1.08 4.61 35.24
C PRO A 260 0.08 5.29 35.98
N ASP A 261 1.30 4.74 35.87
CA ASP A 261 2.52 5.30 36.46
C ASP A 261 3.17 6.40 35.59
N GLY A 262 2.65 6.67 34.38
CA GLY A 262 3.19 7.63 33.43
C GLY A 262 4.51 7.22 32.77
N MET A 263 5.04 6.04 33.09
CA MET A 263 6.38 5.59 32.71
C MET A 263 6.43 4.85 31.37
N ARG A 264 5.27 4.49 30.81
CA ARG A 264 5.16 3.79 29.53
C ARG A 264 4.11 4.43 28.65
N ARG A 265 4.38 4.36 27.35
CA ARG A 265 3.47 4.81 26.29
C ARG A 265 3.45 3.76 25.19
N VAL A 266 2.25 3.38 24.78
CA VAL A 266 2.02 2.43 23.68
C VAL A 266 0.99 3.00 22.72
N TYR A 267 0.95 2.44 21.52
CA TYR A 267 0.09 2.86 20.43
C TYR A 267 -0.73 1.70 19.94
N ALA A 268 -2.05 1.90 19.88
CA ALA A 268 -2.99 0.89 19.45
C ALA A 268 -4.12 1.52 18.64
N LEU A 269 -4.73 0.70 17.77
CA LEU A 269 -5.94 1.08 17.07
C LEU A 269 -7.08 1.29 18.07
N GLU A 270 -8.05 2.12 17.69
CA GLU A 270 -9.25 2.34 18.48
C GLU A 270 -9.89 1.01 18.92
N GLY A 271 -10.10 0.84 20.23
CA GLY A 271 -10.66 -0.37 20.82
C GLY A 271 -9.67 -1.50 21.09
N GLN A 272 -8.38 -1.36 20.74
CA GLN A 272 -7.35 -2.39 20.92
C GLN A 272 -6.27 -2.02 21.97
N GLY A 273 -6.40 -0.87 22.62
CA GLY A 273 -5.44 -0.47 23.66
C GLY A 273 -5.62 -1.20 24.99
N PRO A 274 -4.64 -1.09 25.91
CA PRO A 274 -4.73 -1.70 27.24
C PRO A 274 -5.89 -1.10 28.06
N ALA A 275 -6.66 -1.95 28.75
CA ALA A 275 -7.88 -1.56 29.44
C ALA A 275 -7.68 -0.53 30.57
N ASP A 276 -6.58 -0.67 31.32
CA ASP A 276 -6.30 0.16 32.51
C ASP A 276 -5.43 1.40 32.20
N TRP A 277 -5.18 1.69 30.93
CA TRP A 277 -4.28 2.77 30.52
C TRP A 277 -5.07 4.00 30.06
N GLN A 278 -4.52 5.18 30.32
CA GLN A 278 -5.14 6.43 29.90
C GLN A 278 -4.89 6.63 28.40
N ARG A 279 -5.96 6.58 27.60
CA ARG A 279 -5.93 6.93 26.18
C ARG A 279 -5.82 8.45 26.00
N ASP A 280 -5.00 8.89 25.06
CA ASP A 280 -4.95 10.29 24.65
C ASP A 280 -6.34 10.75 24.13
N PRO A 281 -6.71 12.03 24.35
CA PRO A 281 -8.01 12.55 23.94
C PRO A 281 -8.17 12.67 22.41
N SER A 282 -7.06 12.80 21.69
CA SER A 282 -7.03 12.90 20.23
C SER A 282 -6.11 11.82 19.67
N PRO A 283 -6.50 11.18 18.54
CA PRO A 283 -5.63 10.22 17.88
C PRO A 283 -4.48 10.94 17.19
N VAL A 284 -3.39 10.20 16.99
CA VAL A 284 -2.20 10.69 16.27
C VAL A 284 -2.52 10.88 14.79
N CYS A 285 -3.20 9.90 14.19
CA CYS A 285 -3.53 9.83 12.77
C CYS A 285 -4.58 8.72 12.52
N CYS A 286 -4.97 8.54 11.27
CA CYS A 286 -5.76 7.39 10.81
C CYS A 286 -4.90 6.47 9.94
N VAL A 287 -4.93 5.17 10.25
CA VAL A 287 -4.17 4.12 9.58
C VAL A 287 -5.12 3.05 9.04
N TRP A 288 -4.63 2.15 8.19
CA TRP A 288 -5.44 1.04 7.70
C TRP A 288 -5.26 -0.17 8.63
N PRO A 289 -6.33 -0.91 8.97
CA PRO A 289 -6.25 -2.06 9.88
C PRO A 289 -5.49 -3.26 9.29
#